data_AF-A0AAV1PPF5-F1
#
_entry.id   AF-A0AAV1PPF5-F1
#
_cell.length_a   1.000
_cell.length_b   1.000
_cell.length_c   1.000
_cell.angle_alpha   90.00
_cell.angle_beta   90.00
_cell.angle_gamma   90.00
#
_symmetry.space_group_name_H-M   'P 1'
#
loop_
_entity.id
_entity.type
_entity.pdbx_description
1 polymer ?
#
loop_
_entity_poly.entity_id
_entity_poly.type
_entity_poly.pdbx_seq_one_letter_code
_entity_poly.pdbx_strand_id
1 'polypeptide(L)'
;MDHVVLLLLLLLRVAPTVHCYSSGLVTASCADLRPSHNKLSPQTGPAPYTITTDRSSYRLGEEVTVKIQAPSSKPFFGFLLQARQVGLESPVGYFTLTTMAAQILTCSQRPSSAVSHNSVSAKTSIQVTWRSELSGDTKPVQFHASFVQNFKTFWVDVTSPALTFFNVSAGGSTSLTTKPQIMATTINQPAPPANISKSGCGVTKVCISQPLNCDPAVSVNCYFMSASITPNDTAVHYEITGPSDGYISFGFSDDQRMGNDDIYICGIGSNGLVQLQHAISTGKTAPRILPLGNVSDVVASVHGMVISCSFTSMNPISTQRTSGFNMAYYLMYAHGPSSNGLIQFHADTFISSDKIDISRPQLVTIGVWPPIIKVHGSLMLIAWMTTGSLGMMVARYLKGLAKGQNLWGKDVWFLVHVAVMSLTVVATAIAFILSFSYAKDWSGGAHSVLGCLVMIMSFLQPILAMLRCGPQHALRFLFNWTHALNAVVIKTLAVAATCTGLMLIDSTPEQWLIKVMGGFIGWEAFFYILLEVHLKWTVNTTDTLESTTKSVDVLLMALFFVGNLAFLVALLVGIGIS
;
A
#
# COMPACT_ATOMS: atom_id res chain seq x y z
N MET A 1 12.34 -11.66 38.82
CA MET A 1 12.31 -11.75 37.34
C MET A 1 10.87 -11.88 36.82
N ASP A 2 9.93 -12.27 37.67
CA ASP A 2 8.56 -12.58 37.28
C ASP A 2 7.69 -11.35 37.00
N HIS A 3 7.94 -10.21 37.65
CA HIS A 3 7.10 -9.01 37.46
C HIS A 3 7.29 -8.31 36.09
N VAL A 4 8.50 -8.30 35.53
CA VAL A 4 8.76 -7.67 34.22
C VAL A 4 8.27 -8.55 33.07
N VAL A 5 8.41 -9.87 33.21
CA VAL A 5 7.88 -10.86 32.26
C VAL A 5 6.35 -10.90 32.33
N LEU A 6 5.76 -10.79 33.52
CA LEU A 6 4.31 -10.70 33.69
C LEU A 6 3.74 -9.38 33.12
N LEU A 7 4.45 -8.25 33.24
CA LEU A 7 4.05 -6.98 32.65
C LEU A 7 4.09 -7.01 31.11
N LEU A 8 5.12 -7.66 30.53
CA LEU A 8 5.22 -7.91 29.08
C LEU A 8 4.16 -8.90 28.58
N LEU A 9 3.82 -9.93 29.36
CA LEU A 9 2.76 -10.89 29.02
C LEU A 9 1.34 -10.32 29.21
N LEU A 10 1.15 -9.37 30.14
CA LEU A 10 -0.10 -8.61 30.29
C LEU A 10 -0.33 -7.64 29.12
N LEU A 11 0.75 -7.06 28.56
CA LEU A 11 0.68 -6.25 27.34
C LEU A 11 0.47 -7.10 26.07
N LEU A 12 0.79 -8.41 26.10
CA LEU A 12 0.58 -9.36 24.99
C LEU A 12 -0.77 -10.11 25.01
N ARG A 13 -1.64 -9.90 26.01
CA ARG A 13 -3.02 -10.39 25.99
C ARG A 13 -3.89 -9.47 25.10
N VAL A 14 -3.57 -9.45 23.81
CA VAL A 14 -4.45 -8.87 22.79
C VAL A 14 -5.73 -9.70 22.75
N ALA A 15 -6.85 -8.99 22.89
CA ALA A 15 -8.21 -9.47 22.80
C ALA A 15 -8.41 -10.44 21.62
N PRO A 16 -9.32 -11.42 21.73
CA PRO A 16 -9.72 -12.20 20.57
C PRO A 16 -10.14 -11.22 19.46
N THR A 17 -9.54 -11.36 18.28
CA THR A 17 -9.94 -10.65 17.06
C THR A 17 -11.33 -11.13 16.68
N VAL A 18 -12.35 -10.59 17.34
CA VAL A 18 -13.73 -10.65 16.86
C VAL A 18 -13.70 -9.87 15.55
N HIS A 19 -13.93 -10.55 14.42
CA HIS A 19 -14.23 -9.89 13.16
C HIS A 19 -15.59 -9.19 13.30
N CYS A 20 -15.58 -8.05 13.99
CA CYS A 20 -16.71 -7.14 14.04
C CYS A 20 -16.78 -6.45 12.68
N TYR A 21 -17.63 -6.95 11.78
CA TYR A 21 -17.97 -6.29 10.51
C TYR A 21 -18.80 -5.01 10.74
N SER A 22 -18.30 -4.10 11.59
CA SER A 22 -18.84 -2.75 11.73
C SER A 22 -18.71 -1.93 10.44
N SER A 23 -17.80 -2.36 9.56
CA SER A 23 -17.52 -1.75 8.27
C SER A 23 -18.54 -2.09 7.19
N GLY A 24 -19.37 -3.12 7.35
CA GLY A 24 -20.39 -3.54 6.37
C GLY A 24 -19.87 -4.08 5.03
N LEU A 25 -18.60 -4.49 4.95
CA LEU A 25 -18.01 -5.22 3.82
C LEU A 25 -18.49 -6.69 3.80
N VAL A 26 -19.74 -6.92 3.41
CA VAL A 26 -20.44 -8.22 3.52
C VAL A 26 -20.56 -8.96 2.17
N THR A 27 -19.49 -8.96 1.36
CA THR A 27 -19.51 -9.60 0.03
C THR A 27 -19.74 -11.11 0.08
N ALA A 28 -19.37 -11.78 1.17
CA ALA A 28 -19.66 -13.20 1.38
C ALA A 28 -21.17 -13.51 1.47
N SER A 29 -21.98 -12.52 1.87
CA SER A 29 -23.43 -12.63 2.00
C SER A 29 -24.17 -12.30 0.69
N CYS A 30 -23.48 -12.05 -0.42
CA CYS A 30 -24.12 -11.64 -1.68
C CYS A 30 -25.05 -12.70 -2.27
N ALA A 31 -24.74 -13.99 -2.08
CA ALA A 31 -25.51 -15.08 -2.69
C ALA A 31 -26.87 -15.27 -1.99
N ASP A 32 -26.84 -15.43 -0.66
CA ASP A 32 -28.01 -15.76 0.15
C ASP A 32 -28.59 -14.56 0.92
N LEU A 33 -28.00 -13.37 0.75
CA LEU A 33 -28.29 -12.15 1.49
C LEU A 33 -28.15 -12.32 3.02
N ARG A 34 -27.51 -13.39 3.51
CA ARG A 34 -27.54 -13.75 4.92
C ARG A 34 -26.33 -13.22 5.68
N PRO A 35 -26.52 -12.46 6.77
CA PRO A 35 -25.41 -12.07 7.63
C PRO A 35 -24.68 -13.30 8.20
N SER A 36 -23.38 -13.39 8.00
CA SER A 36 -22.57 -14.53 8.46
C SER A 36 -22.22 -14.42 9.96
N HIS A 37 -23.13 -14.89 10.81
CA HIS A 37 -22.90 -15.05 12.25
C HIS A 37 -23.15 -16.50 12.69
N ASN A 38 -22.25 -17.05 13.52
CA ASN A 38 -22.29 -18.44 13.99
C ASN A 38 -23.68 -18.86 14.51
N LYS A 39 -24.39 -19.70 13.73
CA LYS A 39 -25.61 -20.44 14.11
C LYS A 39 -26.88 -19.61 14.42
N LEU A 40 -27.01 -18.38 13.92
CA LEU A 40 -28.23 -17.58 14.08
C LEU A 40 -29.14 -17.67 12.84
N SER A 41 -30.45 -17.77 13.04
CA SER A 41 -31.47 -17.84 11.99
C SER A 41 -32.19 -16.49 11.82
N PRO A 42 -32.60 -16.12 10.59
CA PRO A 42 -33.37 -14.89 10.35
C PRO A 42 -34.73 -14.96 11.06
N GLN A 43 -35.31 -13.78 11.31
CA GLN A 43 -36.66 -13.68 11.86
C GLN A 43 -37.70 -14.18 10.86
N THR A 44 -38.69 -14.94 11.34
CA THR A 44 -39.79 -15.51 10.53
C THR A 44 -41.01 -14.60 10.43
N GLY A 45 -41.14 -13.61 11.34
CA GLY A 45 -42.20 -12.60 11.28
C GLY A 45 -41.91 -11.49 10.26
N PRO A 46 -42.93 -10.69 9.88
CA PRO A 46 -42.78 -9.64 8.88
C PRO A 46 -41.71 -8.61 9.28
N ALA A 47 -40.90 -8.19 8.30
CA ALA A 47 -39.89 -7.16 8.52
C ALA A 47 -40.54 -5.78 8.74
N PRO A 48 -40.05 -4.96 9.68
CA PRO A 48 -40.55 -3.60 9.88
C PRO A 48 -40.02 -2.60 8.83
N TYR A 49 -39.20 -3.06 7.88
CA TYR A 49 -38.49 -2.22 6.91
C TYR A 49 -39.11 -2.36 5.52
N THR A 50 -39.10 -1.28 4.74
CA THR A 50 -39.66 -1.26 3.38
C THR A 50 -38.64 -0.79 2.36
N ILE A 51 -38.79 -1.29 1.12
CA ILE A 51 -38.01 -0.87 -0.04
C ILE A 51 -39.00 -0.29 -1.05
N THR A 52 -38.80 0.97 -1.44
CA THR A 52 -39.64 1.68 -2.41
C THR A 52 -38.79 2.26 -3.53
N THR A 53 -39.42 2.45 -4.67
CA THR A 53 -38.82 3.11 -5.83
C THR A 53 -39.65 4.32 -6.23
N ASP A 54 -39.02 5.30 -6.88
CA ASP A 54 -39.69 6.52 -7.36
C ASP A 54 -40.65 6.26 -8.53
N ARG A 55 -40.58 5.07 -9.13
CA ARG A 55 -41.37 4.65 -10.29
C ARG A 55 -41.64 3.14 -10.30
N SER A 56 -42.63 2.73 -11.09
CA SER A 56 -43.04 1.32 -11.28
C SER A 56 -42.54 0.70 -12.59
N SER A 57 -41.89 1.48 -13.45
CA SER A 57 -41.29 1.02 -14.70
C SER A 57 -39.96 1.72 -14.99
N TYR A 58 -39.10 1.10 -15.82
CA TYR A 58 -37.79 1.62 -16.19
C TYR A 58 -37.44 1.38 -17.66
N ARG A 59 -36.53 2.20 -18.19
CA ARG A 59 -35.90 2.06 -19.52
C ARG A 59 -34.41 1.71 -19.40
N LEU A 60 -33.79 1.27 -20.51
CA LEU A 60 -32.36 0.98 -20.54
C LEU A 60 -31.54 2.23 -20.23
N GLY A 61 -30.63 2.13 -19.25
CA GLY A 61 -29.76 3.22 -18.83
C GLY A 61 -30.45 4.34 -18.03
N GLU A 62 -31.76 4.23 -17.78
CA GLU A 62 -32.51 5.20 -16.98
C GLU A 62 -32.21 5.04 -15.49
N GLU A 63 -32.18 6.17 -14.77
CA GLU A 63 -31.98 6.20 -13.32
C GLU A 63 -33.28 5.95 -12.56
N VAL A 64 -33.24 4.97 -11.66
CA VAL A 64 -34.31 4.65 -10.71
C VAL A 64 -33.81 4.99 -9.31
N THR A 65 -34.56 5.80 -8.57
CA THR A 65 -34.24 6.10 -7.18
C THR A 65 -34.84 5.03 -6.28
N VAL A 66 -34.00 4.36 -5.50
CA VAL A 66 -34.39 3.30 -4.56
C VAL A 66 -34.21 3.80 -3.14
N LYS A 67 -35.25 3.65 -2.31
CA LYS A 67 -35.27 4.09 -0.93
C LYS A 67 -35.58 2.92 -0.01
N ILE A 68 -34.72 2.72 0.99
CA ILE A 68 -35.01 1.83 2.12
C ILE A 68 -35.42 2.66 3.34
N GLN A 69 -36.47 2.24 4.03
CA GLN A 69 -37.08 3.00 5.13
C GLN A 69 -37.37 2.11 6.35
N ALA A 70 -37.24 2.72 7.53
CA ALA A 70 -37.56 2.12 8.82
C ALA A 70 -38.40 3.07 9.69
N PRO A 71 -39.29 2.53 10.54
CA PRO A 71 -39.95 3.30 11.59
C PRO A 71 -38.93 3.86 12.58
N SER A 72 -39.14 5.08 13.08
CA SER A 72 -38.23 5.72 14.05
C SER A 72 -38.02 4.91 15.33
N SER A 73 -38.97 4.05 15.71
CA SER A 73 -38.89 3.17 16.88
C SER A 73 -38.04 1.90 16.66
N LYS A 74 -37.72 1.55 15.42
CA LYS A 74 -36.95 0.35 15.05
C LYS A 74 -35.97 0.67 13.91
N PRO A 75 -34.87 1.41 14.17
CA PRO A 75 -33.85 1.66 13.16
C PRO A 75 -33.07 0.37 12.82
N PHE A 76 -32.51 0.31 11.62
CA PHE A 76 -31.55 -0.73 11.24
C PHE A 76 -30.13 -0.18 11.37
N PHE A 77 -29.19 -1.07 11.68
CA PHE A 77 -27.77 -0.75 11.87
C PHE A 77 -26.92 -1.29 10.72
N GLY A 78 -27.35 -2.42 10.15
CA GLY A 78 -26.76 -3.01 8.95
C GLY A 78 -27.81 -3.28 7.89
N PHE A 79 -27.40 -3.19 6.63
CA PHE A 79 -28.18 -3.66 5.49
C PHE A 79 -27.28 -4.17 4.37
N LEU A 80 -27.87 -4.96 3.48
CA LEU A 80 -27.33 -5.38 2.17
C LEU A 80 -28.48 -5.35 1.17
N LEU A 81 -28.34 -4.60 0.07
CA LEU A 81 -29.35 -4.37 -0.97
C LEU A 81 -28.80 -4.84 -2.31
N GLN A 82 -29.62 -5.56 -3.08
CA GLN A 82 -29.34 -5.99 -4.45
C GLN A 82 -30.58 -5.76 -5.33
N ALA A 83 -30.36 -5.57 -6.62
CA ALA A 83 -31.42 -5.69 -7.63
C ALA A 83 -31.30 -7.06 -8.28
N ARG A 84 -32.38 -7.81 -8.40
CA ARG A 84 -32.42 -9.12 -9.05
C ARG A 84 -33.51 -9.12 -10.12
N GLN A 85 -33.29 -9.83 -11.21
CA GLN A 85 -34.38 -10.12 -12.14
C GLN A 85 -35.40 -11.01 -11.45
N VAL A 86 -36.70 -10.75 -11.63
CA VAL A 86 -37.76 -11.58 -11.04
C VAL A 86 -37.59 -13.04 -11.49
N GLY A 87 -37.43 -13.94 -10.51
CA GLY A 87 -37.22 -15.38 -10.73
C GLY A 87 -35.76 -15.83 -10.84
N LEU A 88 -34.78 -14.92 -10.70
CA LEU A 88 -33.35 -15.24 -10.67
C LEU A 88 -32.68 -14.73 -9.39
N GLU A 89 -31.60 -15.38 -8.98
CA GLU A 89 -30.84 -15.01 -7.78
C GLU A 89 -29.63 -14.11 -8.07
N SER A 90 -29.28 -13.94 -9.35
CA SER A 90 -28.13 -13.14 -9.76
C SER A 90 -28.45 -11.64 -9.80
N PRO A 91 -27.53 -10.77 -9.35
CA PRO A 91 -27.78 -9.34 -9.32
C PRO A 91 -27.74 -8.73 -10.73
N VAL A 92 -28.62 -7.75 -10.98
CA VAL A 92 -28.79 -7.03 -12.26
C VAL A 92 -28.69 -5.51 -12.08
N GLY A 93 -28.48 -4.77 -13.18
CA GLY A 93 -28.06 -3.37 -13.16
C GLY A 93 -26.86 -3.04 -12.26
N TYR A 94 -26.71 -1.75 -11.96
CA TYR A 94 -25.67 -1.23 -11.08
C TYR A 94 -26.20 -0.05 -10.24
N PHE A 95 -25.67 0.07 -9.04
CA PHE A 95 -25.98 1.14 -8.10
C PHE A 95 -24.94 2.27 -8.16
N THR A 96 -25.41 3.48 -7.87
CA THR A 96 -24.62 4.67 -7.61
C THR A 96 -25.11 5.29 -6.30
N LEU A 97 -24.19 5.89 -5.54
CA LEU A 97 -24.50 6.44 -4.22
C LEU A 97 -24.62 7.95 -4.29
N THR A 98 -25.67 8.46 -3.65
CA THR A 98 -25.86 9.88 -3.35
C THR A 98 -25.70 10.18 -1.86
N THR A 99 -25.37 9.16 -1.04
CA THR A 99 -25.29 9.24 0.42
C THR A 99 -23.96 8.71 0.98
N MET A 100 -23.47 9.34 2.04
CA MET A 100 -22.26 8.93 2.77
C MET A 100 -22.51 7.83 3.82
N ALA A 101 -23.76 7.42 4.05
CA ALA A 101 -24.12 6.42 5.07
C ALA A 101 -24.18 4.97 4.54
N ALA A 102 -23.77 4.78 3.28
CA ALA A 102 -23.75 3.51 2.58
C ALA A 102 -22.45 3.35 1.77
N GLN A 103 -22.19 2.15 1.26
CA GLN A 103 -21.08 1.83 0.36
C GLN A 103 -21.53 0.84 -0.70
N ILE A 104 -20.83 0.85 -1.83
CA ILE A 104 -21.07 -0.08 -2.94
C ILE A 104 -20.26 -1.36 -2.70
N LEU A 105 -20.88 -2.51 -2.98
CA LEU A 105 -20.22 -3.80 -2.98
C LEU A 105 -20.22 -4.43 -4.38
N THR A 106 -19.21 -5.26 -4.62
CA THR A 106 -19.12 -6.11 -5.82
C THR A 106 -19.60 -7.50 -5.45
N CYS A 107 -20.82 -7.84 -5.84
CA CYS A 107 -21.43 -9.15 -5.72
C CYS A 107 -21.35 -9.92 -7.06
N SER A 108 -21.14 -11.24 -6.99
CA SER A 108 -21.11 -12.12 -8.17
C SER A 108 -20.16 -11.64 -9.29
N GLN A 109 -19.00 -11.11 -8.91
CA GLN A 109 -17.98 -10.53 -9.82
C GLN A 109 -18.49 -9.36 -10.67
N ARG A 110 -19.66 -8.80 -10.35
CA ARG A 110 -20.27 -7.68 -11.06
C ARG A 110 -20.08 -6.41 -10.25
N PRO A 111 -19.33 -5.41 -10.76
CA PRO A 111 -19.09 -4.18 -10.02
C PRO A 111 -20.40 -3.44 -9.80
N SER A 112 -20.51 -2.74 -8.67
CA SER A 112 -21.68 -1.92 -8.34
C SER A 112 -23.01 -2.68 -8.27
N SER A 113 -22.99 -3.99 -8.06
CA SER A 113 -24.18 -4.84 -8.08
C SER A 113 -24.94 -4.89 -6.75
N ALA A 114 -24.38 -4.35 -5.67
CA ALA A 114 -25.03 -4.29 -4.37
C ALA A 114 -24.62 -3.05 -3.56
N VAL A 115 -25.39 -2.74 -2.53
CA VAL A 115 -25.13 -1.66 -1.57
C VAL A 115 -25.23 -2.20 -0.15
N SER A 116 -24.31 -1.79 0.73
CA SER A 116 -24.39 -2.09 2.15
C SER A 116 -24.16 -0.85 3.02
N HIS A 117 -24.42 -0.99 4.32
CA HIS A 117 -23.99 -0.01 5.32
C HIS A 117 -22.46 0.10 5.38
N ASN A 118 -21.93 1.24 5.83
CA ASN A 118 -20.47 1.46 6.01
C ASN A 118 -20.06 1.77 7.47
N SER A 119 -21.03 1.76 8.37
CA SER A 119 -20.86 2.11 9.79
C SER A 119 -22.00 1.51 10.61
N VAL A 120 -21.78 1.36 11.91
CA VAL A 120 -22.77 0.88 12.89
C VAL A 120 -23.71 1.97 13.40
N SER A 121 -23.80 3.11 12.71
CA SER A 121 -24.76 4.15 13.06
C SER A 121 -26.20 3.68 12.80
N ALA A 122 -27.13 4.07 13.68
CA ALA A 122 -28.56 3.81 13.49
C ALA A 122 -29.06 4.55 12.23
N LYS A 123 -29.80 3.85 11.37
CA LYS A 123 -30.35 4.39 10.12
C LYS A 123 -31.85 4.18 10.08
N THR A 124 -32.55 5.22 9.66
CA THR A 124 -34.01 5.20 9.41
C THR A 124 -34.35 5.31 7.93
N SER A 125 -33.45 5.87 7.12
CA SER A 125 -33.60 5.88 5.66
C SER A 125 -32.26 5.94 4.95
N ILE A 126 -32.16 5.23 3.83
CA ILE A 126 -31.05 5.32 2.88
C ILE A 126 -31.67 5.42 1.48
N GLN A 127 -31.10 6.30 0.66
CA GLN A 127 -31.50 6.50 -0.73
C GLN A 127 -30.30 6.25 -1.63
N VAL A 128 -30.50 5.48 -2.69
CA VAL A 128 -29.49 5.13 -3.68
C VAL A 128 -30.10 5.19 -5.07
N THR A 129 -29.27 5.28 -6.10
CA THR A 129 -29.70 5.30 -7.50
C THR A 129 -29.29 4.01 -8.18
N TRP A 130 -30.20 3.37 -8.90
CA TRP A 130 -29.97 2.16 -9.67
C TRP A 130 -30.17 2.44 -11.16
N ARG A 131 -29.34 1.81 -12.01
CA ARG A 131 -29.45 1.89 -13.47
C ARG A 131 -29.38 0.48 -14.06
N SER A 132 -30.19 0.22 -15.08
CA SER A 132 -30.16 -1.03 -15.85
C SER A 132 -28.96 -1.07 -16.82
N GLU A 133 -28.46 -2.26 -17.12
CA GLU A 133 -27.40 -2.40 -18.13
C GLU A 133 -27.94 -2.25 -19.56
N LEU A 134 -27.20 -1.51 -20.39
CA LEU A 134 -27.56 -1.20 -21.78
C LEU A 134 -27.69 -2.43 -22.69
N SER A 135 -27.19 -3.59 -22.25
CA SER A 135 -27.02 -4.79 -23.09
C SER A 135 -27.87 -6.00 -22.71
N GLY A 136 -28.77 -5.96 -21.72
CA GLY A 136 -29.50 -7.20 -21.37
C GLY A 136 -30.63 -7.16 -20.34
N ASP A 137 -30.76 -6.11 -19.53
CA ASP A 137 -31.75 -6.08 -18.45
C ASP A 137 -33.13 -5.59 -18.97
N THR A 138 -33.83 -6.44 -19.71
CA THR A 138 -35.15 -6.13 -20.34
C THR A 138 -36.33 -6.80 -19.65
N LYS A 139 -36.08 -7.42 -18.50
CA LYS A 139 -37.05 -8.21 -17.73
C LYS A 139 -37.45 -7.47 -16.45
N PRO A 140 -38.58 -7.83 -15.82
CA PRO A 140 -38.96 -7.22 -14.55
C PRO A 140 -37.87 -7.39 -13.49
N VAL A 141 -37.56 -6.32 -12.76
CA VAL A 141 -36.52 -6.28 -11.72
C VAL A 141 -37.17 -6.07 -10.36
N GLN A 142 -36.67 -6.73 -9.34
CA GLN A 142 -37.10 -6.58 -7.95
C GLN A 142 -35.88 -6.30 -7.08
N PHE A 143 -36.02 -5.41 -6.10
CA PHE A 143 -34.96 -5.15 -5.13
C PHE A 143 -35.13 -6.05 -3.92
N HIS A 144 -34.03 -6.66 -3.48
CA HIS A 144 -33.96 -7.56 -2.35
C HIS A 144 -32.98 -6.99 -1.32
N ALA A 145 -33.38 -6.97 -0.06
CA ALA A 145 -32.49 -6.52 1.00
C ALA A 145 -32.58 -7.35 2.28
N SER A 146 -31.46 -7.37 2.99
CA SER A 146 -31.38 -7.84 4.37
C SER A 146 -31.17 -6.68 5.31
N PHE A 147 -31.79 -6.76 6.48
CA PHE A 147 -31.75 -5.71 7.50
C PHE A 147 -31.36 -6.29 8.85
N VAL A 148 -30.38 -5.66 9.50
CA VAL A 148 -29.88 -6.03 10.83
C VAL A 148 -30.31 -4.98 11.84
N GLN A 149 -31.14 -5.38 12.80
CA GLN A 149 -31.55 -4.51 13.91
C GLN A 149 -30.59 -4.61 15.10
N ASN A 150 -30.07 -5.80 15.36
CA ASN A 150 -29.00 -6.04 16.33
C ASN A 150 -28.33 -7.39 16.00
N PHE A 151 -27.31 -7.77 16.76
CA PHE A 151 -26.54 -9.00 16.52
C PHE A 151 -27.40 -10.29 16.39
N LYS A 152 -28.54 -10.37 17.10
CA LYS A 152 -29.42 -11.55 17.10
C LYS A 152 -30.67 -11.41 16.24
N THR A 153 -31.07 -10.18 15.90
CA THR A 153 -32.34 -9.88 15.22
C THR A 153 -32.08 -9.29 13.85
N PHE A 154 -32.37 -10.07 12.80
CA PHE A 154 -32.20 -9.66 11.41
C PHE A 154 -33.22 -10.34 10.49
N TRP A 155 -33.51 -9.71 9.37
CA TRP A 155 -34.37 -10.22 8.30
C TRP A 155 -33.56 -10.34 7.03
N VAL A 156 -33.91 -11.34 6.22
CA VAL A 156 -33.30 -11.57 4.90
C VAL A 156 -34.37 -11.56 3.84
N ASP A 157 -33.98 -11.23 2.61
CA ASP A 157 -34.85 -11.30 1.43
C ASP A 157 -36.15 -10.47 1.53
N VAL A 158 -36.05 -9.28 2.14
CA VAL A 158 -37.15 -8.29 2.11
C VAL A 158 -37.20 -7.69 0.70
N THR A 159 -38.35 -7.73 0.05
CA THR A 159 -38.48 -7.35 -1.36
C THR A 159 -39.23 -6.04 -1.59
N SER A 160 -38.89 -5.32 -2.67
CA SER A 160 -39.68 -4.20 -3.20
C SER A 160 -40.82 -4.69 -4.09
N PRO A 161 -41.77 -3.81 -4.48
CA PRO A 161 -42.57 -4.04 -5.68
C PRO A 161 -41.67 -4.22 -6.91
N ALA A 162 -42.10 -5.03 -7.88
CA ALA A 162 -41.35 -5.26 -9.12
C ALA A 162 -41.44 -4.05 -10.07
N LEU A 163 -40.31 -3.65 -10.64
CA LEU A 163 -40.20 -2.67 -11.71
C LEU A 163 -40.35 -3.35 -13.07
N THR A 164 -41.27 -2.83 -13.87
CA THR A 164 -41.56 -3.34 -15.21
C THR A 164 -40.70 -2.65 -16.28
N PHE A 165 -40.24 -3.39 -17.28
CA PHE A 165 -39.48 -2.80 -18.39
C PHE A 165 -40.44 -2.16 -19.42
N PHE A 166 -40.17 -0.92 -19.85
CA PHE A 166 -41.00 -0.21 -20.83
C PHE A 166 -40.22 0.13 -22.10
N ASN A 167 -40.61 -0.46 -23.24
CA ASN A 167 -39.99 -0.22 -24.55
C ASN A 167 -40.85 0.71 -25.42
N VAL A 168 -40.29 1.81 -25.92
CA VAL A 168 -40.97 2.65 -26.91
C VAL A 168 -40.64 2.10 -28.30
N SER A 169 -41.61 1.44 -28.94
CA SER A 169 -41.52 1.10 -30.35
C SER A 169 -41.57 2.37 -31.20
N ALA A 170 -40.41 2.84 -31.68
CA ALA A 170 -40.35 3.69 -32.86
C ALA A 170 -40.27 2.77 -34.08
N GLY A 171 -41.34 2.73 -34.87
CA GLY A 171 -41.44 1.91 -36.08
C GLY A 171 -40.55 2.42 -37.21
N GLY A 172 -40.17 1.50 -38.09
CA GLY A 172 -39.62 1.81 -39.42
C GLY A 172 -38.20 1.28 -39.66
N SER A 173 -38.13 0.07 -40.21
CA SER A 173 -36.92 -0.62 -40.65
C SER A 173 -36.14 0.14 -41.73
N THR A 174 -34.81 0.24 -41.60
CA THR A 174 -33.88 -0.09 -42.69
C THR A 174 -32.54 -0.54 -42.11
N SER A 175 -32.20 -1.79 -42.42
CA SER A 175 -30.99 -2.50 -42.07
C SER A 175 -29.71 -1.76 -42.49
N LEU A 176 -28.81 -1.49 -41.53
CA LEU A 176 -27.36 -1.48 -41.78
C LEU A 176 -26.62 -2.06 -40.56
N THR A 177 -26.06 -3.24 -40.78
CA THR A 177 -25.12 -3.97 -39.94
C THR A 177 -23.90 -3.11 -39.63
N THR A 178 -23.70 -2.66 -38.39
CA THR A 178 -22.34 -2.26 -37.94
C THR A 178 -22.15 -2.47 -36.44
N LYS A 179 -21.13 -3.26 -36.12
CA LYS A 179 -20.53 -3.53 -34.80
C LYS A 179 -20.05 -2.23 -34.13
N PRO A 180 -20.23 -1.99 -32.81
CA PRO A 180 -19.69 -0.79 -32.17
C PRO A 180 -18.16 -0.89 -32.08
N GLN A 181 -17.47 0.03 -32.79
CA GLN A 181 -16.06 0.30 -32.58
C GLN A 181 -15.87 1.14 -31.32
N ILE A 182 -14.83 0.78 -30.58
CA ILE A 182 -14.20 1.58 -29.52
C ILE A 182 -13.66 2.85 -30.18
N MET A 183 -14.21 4.02 -29.82
CA MET A 183 -13.57 5.31 -30.13
C MET A 183 -12.47 5.57 -29.09
N ALA A 184 -11.30 5.00 -29.35
CA ALA A 184 -10.03 5.64 -28.99
C ALA A 184 -9.69 6.58 -30.16
N THR A 185 -9.30 7.82 -29.86
CA THR A 185 -8.84 8.76 -30.88
C THR A 185 -7.51 8.26 -31.44
N THR A 186 -7.58 7.54 -32.57
CA THR A 186 -6.40 7.09 -33.32
C THR A 186 -5.78 8.29 -34.02
N ILE A 187 -4.62 8.77 -33.55
CA ILE A 187 -3.83 9.78 -34.25
C ILE A 187 -2.93 9.03 -35.26
N ASN A 188 -3.32 9.04 -36.53
CA ASN A 188 -2.52 8.54 -37.64
C ASN A 188 -1.56 9.63 -38.13
N GLN A 189 -0.43 9.83 -37.44
CA GLN A 189 0.82 10.40 -37.98
C GLN A 189 1.89 10.49 -36.87
N PRO A 190 3.19 10.30 -37.17
CA PRO A 190 4.24 10.69 -36.24
C PRO A 190 4.23 12.22 -36.15
N ALA A 191 3.55 12.75 -35.14
CA ALA A 191 3.63 14.17 -34.81
C ALA A 191 5.10 14.53 -34.53
N PRO A 192 5.56 15.74 -34.88
CA PRO A 192 6.87 16.21 -34.43
C PRO A 192 6.97 16.06 -32.91
N PRO A 193 8.15 15.73 -32.37
CA PRO A 193 8.32 15.53 -30.93
C PRO A 193 7.80 16.75 -30.18
N ALA A 194 6.93 16.53 -29.20
CA ALA A 194 6.45 17.60 -28.34
C ALA A 194 7.68 18.28 -27.70
N ASN A 195 7.87 19.57 -27.98
CA ASN A 195 9.08 20.29 -27.57
C ASN A 195 8.95 20.76 -26.11
N ILE A 196 8.84 19.78 -25.20
CA ILE A 196 8.62 19.99 -23.77
C ILE A 196 9.94 20.44 -23.14
N SER A 197 9.89 21.52 -22.36
CA SER A 197 11.06 22.05 -21.64
C SER A 197 10.70 22.53 -20.25
N LYS A 198 11.70 22.69 -19.39
CA LYS A 198 11.54 23.31 -18.06
C LYS A 198 11.30 24.84 -18.12
N SER A 199 11.35 25.45 -19.29
CA SER A 199 11.17 26.90 -19.42
C SER A 199 9.82 27.36 -18.85
N GLY A 200 9.83 28.41 -18.03
CA GLY A 200 8.61 28.94 -17.38
C GLY A 200 8.16 28.24 -16.09
N CYS A 201 8.83 27.18 -15.64
CA CYS A 201 8.51 26.54 -14.36
C CYS A 201 8.60 27.51 -13.17
N GLY A 202 7.55 27.56 -12.34
CA GLY A 202 7.45 28.46 -11.19
C GLY A 202 7.06 29.91 -11.52
N VAL A 203 6.88 30.23 -12.81
CA VAL A 203 6.50 31.59 -13.26
C VAL A 203 5.23 31.55 -14.10
N THR A 204 5.21 30.76 -15.16
CA THR A 204 4.06 30.60 -16.08
C THR A 204 3.40 29.24 -15.97
N LYS A 205 4.11 28.25 -15.44
CA LYS A 205 3.60 26.88 -15.26
C LYS A 205 4.10 26.25 -13.96
N VAL A 206 3.27 25.38 -13.40
CA VAL A 206 3.66 24.49 -12.29
C VAL A 206 4.38 23.29 -12.89
N CYS A 207 5.49 22.88 -12.27
CA CYS A 207 6.28 21.75 -12.77
C CYS A 207 6.70 20.82 -11.64
N ILE A 208 6.71 19.53 -11.93
CA ILE A 208 7.31 18.49 -11.09
C ILE A 208 8.24 17.63 -11.95
N SER A 209 9.43 17.34 -11.44
CA SER A 209 10.43 16.59 -12.21
C SER A 209 11.30 15.70 -11.34
N GLN A 210 11.68 14.53 -11.86
CA GLN A 210 12.67 13.63 -11.28
C GLN A 210 13.71 13.26 -12.34
N PRO A 211 15.03 13.47 -12.12
CA PRO A 211 15.65 14.12 -10.96
C PRO A 211 15.17 15.56 -10.70
N LEU A 212 15.34 16.03 -9.46
CA LEU A 212 14.90 17.37 -9.07
C LEU A 212 15.48 18.40 -10.03
N ASN A 213 14.64 19.27 -10.56
CA ASN A 213 15.04 20.38 -11.44
C ASN A 213 15.63 19.98 -12.81
N CYS A 214 15.50 18.74 -13.27
CA CYS A 214 15.93 18.34 -14.60
C CYS A 214 15.16 19.07 -15.72
N ASP A 215 15.78 19.18 -16.91
CA ASP A 215 15.16 19.75 -18.11
C ASP A 215 15.01 18.68 -19.19
N PRO A 216 13.79 18.33 -19.61
CA PRO A 216 13.58 17.33 -20.66
C PRO A 216 14.10 17.76 -22.03
N ALA A 217 14.35 19.06 -22.27
CA ALA A 217 14.95 19.53 -23.52
C ALA A 217 16.44 19.14 -23.66
N VAL A 218 17.10 18.82 -22.55
CA VAL A 218 18.56 18.53 -22.50
C VAL A 218 18.84 17.13 -21.98
N SER A 219 17.99 16.60 -21.09
CA SER A 219 18.20 15.32 -20.41
C SER A 219 17.15 14.28 -20.78
N VAL A 220 17.60 13.18 -21.37
CA VAL A 220 16.75 12.03 -21.74
C VAL A 220 16.22 11.26 -20.52
N ASN A 221 16.87 11.39 -19.36
CA ASN A 221 16.50 10.71 -18.11
C ASN A 221 15.63 11.60 -17.20
N CYS A 222 14.90 12.56 -17.79
CA CYS A 222 14.07 13.49 -17.04
C CYS A 222 12.60 13.05 -17.11
N TYR A 223 12.07 12.58 -15.99
CA TYR A 223 10.63 12.43 -15.79
C TYR A 223 10.07 13.80 -15.44
N PHE A 224 9.19 14.33 -16.27
CA PHE A 224 8.72 15.71 -16.16
C PHE A 224 7.22 15.80 -16.43
N MET A 225 6.53 16.58 -15.61
CA MET A 225 5.16 17.00 -15.83
C MET A 225 5.03 18.49 -15.54
N SER A 226 4.28 19.21 -16.38
CA SER A 226 3.88 20.58 -16.11
C SER A 226 2.43 20.87 -16.43
N ALA A 227 1.87 21.82 -15.69
CA ALA A 227 0.51 22.32 -15.82
C ALA A 227 0.53 23.85 -15.93
N SER A 228 -0.14 24.38 -16.95
CA SER A 228 -0.30 25.82 -17.15
C SER A 228 -1.76 26.15 -17.42
N ILE A 229 -2.30 27.12 -16.68
CA ILE A 229 -3.67 27.58 -16.91
C ILE A 229 -3.68 28.50 -18.12
N THR A 230 -4.64 28.27 -19.02
CA THR A 230 -4.86 29.14 -20.18
C THR A 230 -5.32 30.53 -19.74
N PRO A 231 -5.07 31.61 -20.51
CA PRO A 231 -5.38 32.99 -20.10
C PRO A 231 -6.83 33.29 -19.69
N ASN A 232 -7.78 32.41 -20.05
CA ASN A 232 -9.20 32.54 -19.73
C ASN A 232 -9.62 31.75 -18.46
N ASP A 233 -8.69 31.08 -17.77
CA ASP A 233 -8.90 30.24 -16.58
C ASP A 233 -9.90 29.08 -16.76
N THR A 234 -10.22 28.71 -18.00
CA THR A 234 -11.21 27.66 -18.31
C THR A 234 -10.59 26.31 -18.68
N ALA A 235 -9.30 26.29 -19.03
CA ALA A 235 -8.60 25.10 -19.49
C ALA A 235 -7.17 25.06 -18.93
N VAL A 236 -6.65 23.84 -18.78
CA VAL A 236 -5.27 23.59 -18.35
C VAL A 236 -4.51 22.88 -19.47
N HIS A 237 -3.38 23.44 -19.85
CA HIS A 237 -2.44 22.82 -20.76
C HIS A 237 -1.43 21.98 -19.97
N TYR A 238 -1.40 20.68 -20.27
CA TYR A 238 -0.55 19.69 -19.63
C TYR A 238 0.54 19.23 -20.59
N GLU A 239 1.74 19.07 -20.05
CA GLU A 239 2.87 18.45 -20.72
C GLU A 239 3.43 17.35 -19.81
N ILE A 240 3.67 16.16 -20.35
CA ILE A 240 4.26 15.04 -19.62
C ILE A 240 5.28 14.32 -20.52
N THR A 241 6.45 13.98 -19.96
CA THR A 241 7.48 13.23 -20.67
C THR A 241 8.36 12.41 -19.73
N GLY A 242 8.89 11.30 -20.21
CA GLY A 242 9.89 10.53 -19.49
C GLY A 242 10.22 9.18 -20.15
N PRO A 243 11.36 8.55 -19.78
CA PRO A 243 11.74 7.24 -20.31
C PRO A 243 10.90 6.11 -19.69
N SER A 244 10.21 5.33 -20.53
CA SER A 244 9.36 4.22 -20.10
C SER A 244 9.08 3.22 -21.22
N ASP A 245 9.03 1.93 -20.88
CA ASP A 245 8.76 0.81 -21.80
C ASP A 245 7.26 0.51 -21.97
N GLY A 246 6.39 1.46 -21.63
CA GLY A 246 4.96 1.20 -21.67
C GLY A 246 4.07 2.42 -21.49
N TYR A 247 4.17 3.08 -20.35
CA TYR A 247 3.36 4.26 -20.06
C TYR A 247 4.05 5.22 -19.11
N ILE A 248 3.61 6.47 -19.18
CA ILE A 248 3.82 7.50 -18.16
C ILE A 248 2.46 8.07 -17.78
N SER A 249 2.31 8.47 -16.54
CA SER A 249 1.05 9.01 -16.04
C SER A 249 1.29 10.03 -14.95
N PHE A 250 0.36 10.97 -14.85
CA PHE A 250 0.28 11.85 -13.69
C PHE A 250 -1.13 11.82 -13.11
N GLY A 251 -1.25 12.12 -11.83
CA GLY A 251 -2.54 12.20 -11.16
C GLY A 251 -2.60 13.25 -10.07
N PHE A 252 -3.83 13.64 -9.75
CA PHE A 252 -4.19 14.55 -8.67
C PHE A 252 -4.81 13.77 -7.53
N SER A 253 -4.33 14.01 -6.31
CA SER A 253 -4.82 13.30 -5.12
C SER A 253 -5.05 14.23 -3.93
N ASP A 254 -5.92 13.79 -3.03
CA ASP A 254 -6.18 14.45 -1.74
C ASP A 254 -5.13 14.11 -0.68
N ASP A 255 -4.39 13.03 -0.85
CA ASP A 255 -3.32 12.56 0.03
C ASP A 255 -2.11 12.05 -0.79
N GLN A 256 -1.07 11.55 -0.12
CA GLN A 256 0.14 11.03 -0.78
C GLN A 256 0.04 9.53 -1.08
N ARG A 257 -1.16 8.97 -1.26
CA ARG A 257 -1.37 7.55 -1.51
C ARG A 257 -2.22 7.33 -2.74
N MET A 258 -1.79 6.39 -3.58
CA MET A 258 -2.61 5.94 -4.70
C MET A 258 -3.93 5.35 -4.18
N GLY A 259 -5.05 5.86 -4.70
CA GLY A 259 -6.32 5.18 -4.63
C GLY A 259 -7.58 6.00 -4.76
N ASN A 260 -7.57 7.34 -4.74
CA ASN A 260 -8.78 8.13 -5.03
C ASN A 260 -8.40 9.31 -5.92
N ASP A 261 -7.71 8.98 -7.00
CA ASP A 261 -6.93 9.94 -7.77
C ASP A 261 -7.49 10.09 -9.17
N ASP A 262 -7.51 11.32 -9.64
CA ASP A 262 -7.83 11.69 -11.02
C ASP A 262 -6.57 11.64 -11.86
N ILE A 263 -6.54 10.84 -12.94
CA ILE A 263 -5.30 10.41 -13.60
C ILE A 263 -5.38 10.62 -15.11
N TYR A 264 -4.31 11.16 -15.69
CA TYR A 264 -4.06 11.09 -17.13
C TYR A 264 -2.90 10.14 -17.42
N ILE A 265 -3.11 9.26 -18.41
CA ILE A 265 -2.18 8.20 -18.78
C ILE A 265 -1.78 8.40 -20.24
N CYS A 266 -0.49 8.49 -20.49
CA CYS A 266 0.12 8.50 -21.82
C CYS A 266 0.80 7.14 -22.01
N GLY A 267 0.13 6.22 -22.71
CA GLY A 267 0.53 4.81 -22.80
C GLY A 267 0.61 4.28 -24.22
N ILE A 268 1.55 3.37 -24.48
CA ILE A 268 1.69 2.67 -25.76
C ILE A 268 0.55 1.65 -25.89
N GLY A 269 -0.33 1.88 -26.86
CA GLY A 269 -1.44 1.00 -27.19
C GLY A 269 -0.98 -0.28 -27.89
N SER A 270 -1.92 -1.20 -28.13
CA SER A 270 -1.66 -2.47 -28.83
C SER A 270 -1.18 -2.29 -30.28
N ASN A 271 -1.42 -1.12 -30.87
CA ASN A 271 -0.94 -0.73 -32.19
C ASN A 271 0.46 -0.09 -32.18
N GLY A 272 1.13 -0.03 -31.02
CA GLY A 272 2.45 0.60 -30.87
C GLY A 272 2.43 2.12 -30.86
N LEU A 273 1.25 2.76 -30.93
CA LEU A 273 1.11 4.22 -30.87
C LEU A 273 0.83 4.66 -29.44
N VAL A 274 1.34 5.83 -29.08
CA VAL A 274 1.05 6.46 -27.78
C VAL A 274 -0.37 7.02 -27.79
N GLN A 275 -1.15 6.68 -26.78
CA GLN A 275 -2.52 7.10 -26.59
C GLN A 275 -2.68 7.83 -25.26
N LEU A 276 -3.42 8.93 -25.27
CA LEU A 276 -3.82 9.64 -24.06
C LEU A 276 -5.14 9.04 -23.55
N GLN A 277 -5.18 8.72 -22.27
CA GLN A 277 -6.35 8.20 -21.57
C GLN A 277 -6.59 9.02 -20.31
N HIS A 278 -7.87 9.24 -19.99
CA HIS A 278 -8.31 9.78 -18.71
C HIS A 278 -8.81 8.62 -17.84
N ALA A 279 -8.47 8.60 -16.56
CA ALA A 279 -8.77 7.48 -15.68
C ALA A 279 -8.95 7.94 -14.23
N ILE A 280 -9.60 7.09 -13.44
CA ILE A 280 -9.70 7.28 -11.98
C ILE A 280 -9.17 6.03 -11.27
N SER A 281 -8.34 6.25 -10.25
CA SER A 281 -7.87 5.17 -9.38
C SER A 281 -8.84 4.95 -8.22
N THR A 282 -9.10 3.68 -7.91
CA THR A 282 -9.82 3.23 -6.71
C THR A 282 -8.99 2.18 -5.98
N GLY A 283 -8.27 2.59 -4.93
CA GLY A 283 -7.23 1.80 -4.28
C GLY A 283 -6.00 1.54 -5.16
N LYS A 284 -5.20 0.52 -4.84
CA LYS A 284 -3.98 0.14 -5.59
C LYS A 284 -4.28 -0.92 -6.65
N THR A 285 -5.20 -0.62 -7.55
CA THR A 285 -5.61 -1.52 -8.63
C THR A 285 -5.49 -0.82 -9.98
N ALA A 286 -5.64 -1.55 -11.08
CA ALA A 286 -5.64 -0.96 -12.41
C ALA A 286 -6.72 0.14 -12.47
N PRO A 287 -6.35 1.39 -12.85
CA PRO A 287 -7.29 2.50 -12.82
C PRO A 287 -8.39 2.28 -13.86
N ARG A 288 -9.60 2.74 -13.54
CA ARG A 288 -10.74 2.65 -14.45
C ARG A 288 -10.66 3.78 -15.46
N ILE A 289 -10.56 3.44 -16.74
CA ILE A 289 -10.57 4.40 -17.84
C ILE A 289 -11.93 5.11 -17.90
N LEU A 290 -11.89 6.43 -17.97
CA LEU A 290 -13.03 7.31 -18.18
C LEU A 290 -13.08 7.76 -19.65
N PRO A 291 -14.24 8.22 -20.15
CA PRO A 291 -14.28 8.95 -21.40
C PRO A 291 -13.31 10.12 -21.34
N LEU A 292 -12.51 10.31 -22.40
CA LEU A 292 -11.47 11.35 -22.44
C LEU A 292 -12.03 12.76 -22.15
N GLY A 293 -13.32 12.98 -22.43
CA GLY A 293 -14.02 14.22 -22.08
C GLY A 293 -13.62 15.38 -22.97
N ASN A 294 -13.58 16.58 -22.38
CA ASN A 294 -13.26 17.82 -23.07
C ASN A 294 -11.75 18.07 -23.10
N VAL A 295 -11.05 17.28 -23.92
CA VAL A 295 -9.62 17.36 -24.17
C VAL A 295 -9.37 17.70 -25.64
N SER A 296 -8.51 18.69 -25.89
CA SER A 296 -8.09 19.15 -27.21
C SER A 296 -6.57 19.17 -27.36
N ASP A 297 -6.10 19.44 -28.59
CA ASP A 297 -4.69 19.70 -28.89
C ASP A 297 -3.72 18.58 -28.46
N VAL A 298 -4.19 17.33 -28.55
CA VAL A 298 -3.41 16.16 -28.14
C VAL A 298 -2.26 15.92 -29.12
N VAL A 299 -1.04 16.07 -28.64
CA VAL A 299 0.20 15.70 -29.30
C VAL A 299 0.86 14.61 -28.47
N ALA A 300 0.97 13.41 -29.05
CA ALA A 300 1.60 12.27 -28.40
C ALA A 300 2.70 11.70 -29.30
N SER A 301 3.86 11.41 -28.73
CA SER A 301 5.01 10.88 -29.46
C SER A 301 5.81 9.91 -28.62
N VAL A 302 6.44 8.95 -29.28
CA VAL A 302 7.48 8.11 -28.69
C VAL A 302 8.72 8.20 -29.55
N HIS A 303 9.85 8.54 -28.95
CA HIS A 303 11.15 8.57 -29.63
C HIS A 303 12.16 7.80 -28.78
N GLY A 304 12.64 6.66 -29.31
CA GLY A 304 13.42 5.73 -28.51
C GLY A 304 12.55 5.14 -27.39
N MET A 305 13.01 5.25 -26.14
CA MET A 305 12.25 4.85 -24.94
C MET A 305 11.56 6.04 -24.26
N VAL A 306 11.59 7.25 -24.85
CA VAL A 306 10.97 8.44 -24.25
C VAL A 306 9.57 8.62 -24.79
N ILE A 307 8.58 8.57 -23.90
CA ILE A 307 7.18 8.86 -24.18
C ILE A 307 6.94 10.33 -23.85
N SER A 308 6.19 11.04 -24.71
CA SER A 308 5.80 12.43 -24.48
C SER A 308 4.34 12.65 -24.89
N CYS A 309 3.58 13.35 -24.04
CA CYS A 309 2.23 13.82 -24.35
C CYS A 309 2.09 15.30 -23.98
N SER A 310 1.44 16.08 -24.85
CA SER A 310 1.01 17.46 -24.62
C SER A 310 -0.45 17.58 -25.02
N PHE A 311 -1.28 18.21 -24.19
CA PHE A 311 -2.72 18.33 -24.45
C PHE A 311 -3.35 19.42 -23.60
N THR A 312 -4.52 19.90 -24.01
CA THR A 312 -5.31 20.88 -23.26
C THR A 312 -6.57 20.20 -22.73
N SER A 313 -6.86 20.33 -21.44
CA SER A 313 -8.04 19.75 -20.80
C SER A 313 -8.89 20.81 -20.12
N MET A 314 -10.21 20.73 -20.37
CA MET A 314 -11.24 21.49 -19.65
C MET A 314 -12.01 20.61 -18.67
N ASN A 315 -11.62 19.36 -18.50
CA ASN A 315 -12.25 18.46 -17.53
C ASN A 315 -11.93 18.97 -16.11
N PRO A 316 -12.93 19.15 -15.24
CA PRO A 316 -12.66 19.51 -13.86
C PRO A 316 -11.84 18.39 -13.20
N ILE A 317 -10.76 18.76 -12.50
CA ILE A 317 -10.05 17.81 -11.62
C ILE A 317 -11.04 17.36 -10.56
N SER A 318 -11.21 16.04 -10.39
CA SER A 318 -12.19 15.49 -9.46
C SER A 318 -11.63 14.29 -8.69
N THR A 319 -11.24 14.52 -7.44
CA THR A 319 -10.95 13.46 -6.47
C THR A 319 -12.19 13.12 -5.64
N GLN A 320 -12.09 12.17 -4.72
CA GLN A 320 -13.22 11.79 -3.84
C GLN A 320 -13.72 12.97 -2.97
N ARG A 321 -12.85 13.91 -2.59
CA ARG A 321 -13.19 14.99 -1.66
C ARG A 321 -13.11 16.39 -2.25
N THR A 322 -12.32 16.58 -3.32
CA THR A 322 -11.94 17.90 -3.81
C THR A 322 -12.14 17.99 -5.33
N SER A 323 -12.78 19.05 -5.81
CA SER A 323 -12.96 19.28 -7.24
C SER A 323 -12.66 20.72 -7.65
N GLY A 324 -12.10 20.90 -8.85
CA GLY A 324 -11.80 22.20 -9.45
C GLY A 324 -10.30 22.50 -9.62
N PHE A 325 -9.98 23.45 -10.52
CA PHE A 325 -8.58 23.81 -10.84
C PHE A 325 -7.90 24.74 -9.84
N ASN A 326 -8.70 25.44 -9.02
CA ASN A 326 -8.24 26.39 -7.99
C ASN A 326 -8.06 25.74 -6.62
N MET A 327 -8.09 24.40 -6.57
CA MET A 327 -7.89 23.63 -5.36
C MET A 327 -6.48 23.05 -5.34
N ALA A 328 -5.96 22.79 -4.13
CA ALA A 328 -4.62 22.25 -3.96
C ALA A 328 -4.66 20.72 -3.85
N TYR A 329 -3.82 20.05 -4.66
CA TYR A 329 -3.74 18.58 -4.75
C TYR A 329 -2.29 18.10 -4.61
N TYR A 330 -2.10 16.87 -4.12
CA TYR A 330 -0.82 16.20 -4.34
C TYR A 330 -0.69 15.82 -5.80
N LEU A 331 0.44 16.17 -6.41
CA LEU A 331 0.79 15.76 -7.77
C LEU A 331 1.55 14.46 -7.70
N MET A 332 1.06 13.45 -8.41
CA MET A 332 1.68 12.13 -8.49
C MET A 332 2.17 11.90 -9.91
N TYR A 333 3.33 11.28 -10.05
CA TYR A 333 3.86 10.78 -11.31
C TYR A 333 4.16 9.29 -11.17
N ALA A 334 3.82 8.51 -12.19
CA ALA A 334 4.13 7.09 -12.26
C ALA A 334 4.52 6.69 -13.68
N HIS A 335 5.43 5.72 -13.80
CA HIS A 335 5.76 5.09 -15.08
C HIS A 335 5.92 3.59 -14.91
N GLY A 336 5.71 2.85 -16.00
CA GLY A 336 5.88 1.40 -15.98
C GLY A 336 5.67 0.75 -17.33
N PRO A 337 5.84 -0.58 -17.39
CA PRO A 337 5.64 -1.33 -18.62
C PRO A 337 4.15 -1.44 -18.96
N SER A 338 3.88 -1.68 -20.24
CA SER A 338 2.54 -1.96 -20.77
C SER A 338 2.60 -3.29 -21.52
N SER A 339 1.56 -4.11 -21.40
CA SER A 339 1.44 -5.39 -22.10
C SER A 339 0.12 -5.41 -22.88
N ASN A 340 0.21 -5.61 -24.20
CA ASN A 340 -0.96 -5.59 -25.11
C ASN A 340 -1.83 -4.33 -24.99
N GLY A 341 -1.22 -3.16 -24.76
CA GLY A 341 -1.94 -1.90 -24.57
C GLY A 341 -2.58 -1.72 -23.19
N LEU A 342 -2.34 -2.64 -22.24
CA LEU A 342 -2.76 -2.54 -20.85
C LEU A 342 -1.57 -2.20 -19.95
N ILE A 343 -1.70 -1.12 -19.19
CA ILE A 343 -0.68 -0.72 -18.21
C ILE A 343 -0.49 -1.81 -17.15
N GLN A 344 0.76 -2.04 -16.75
CA GLN A 344 1.10 -2.94 -15.66
C GLN A 344 1.42 -2.15 -14.39
N PHE A 345 1.79 -2.86 -13.32
CA PHE A 345 2.27 -2.24 -12.09
C PHE A 345 3.42 -1.28 -12.41
N HIS A 346 3.33 -0.04 -11.89
CA HIS A 346 4.36 0.97 -12.11
C HIS A 346 5.71 0.48 -11.58
N ALA A 347 6.78 0.80 -12.30
CA ALA A 347 8.14 0.47 -11.90
C ALA A 347 8.64 1.43 -10.82
N ASP A 348 8.33 2.73 -10.95
CA ASP A 348 8.69 3.77 -9.99
C ASP A 348 7.67 4.93 -10.03
N THR A 349 7.66 5.73 -8.96
CA THR A 349 6.73 6.84 -8.74
C THR A 349 7.37 7.95 -7.94
N PHE A 350 6.88 9.18 -8.10
CA PHE A 350 7.19 10.28 -7.19
C PHE A 350 5.97 11.18 -6.98
N ILE A 351 5.90 11.79 -5.81
CA ILE A 351 4.74 12.55 -5.34
C ILE A 351 5.22 13.89 -4.79
N SER A 352 4.45 14.96 -4.92
CA SER A 352 4.77 16.24 -4.28
C SER A 352 4.78 16.13 -2.75
N SER A 353 5.64 16.91 -2.09
CA SER A 353 5.71 16.97 -0.62
C SER A 353 4.48 17.65 -0.01
N ASP A 354 3.92 18.61 -0.74
CA ASP A 354 2.81 19.46 -0.33
C ASP A 354 1.71 19.45 -1.38
N LYS A 355 0.53 19.93 -0.98
CA LYS A 355 -0.58 20.17 -1.92
C LYS A 355 -0.26 21.39 -2.79
N ILE A 356 -0.39 21.20 -4.09
CA ILE A 356 -0.06 22.17 -5.13
C ILE A 356 -1.34 22.66 -5.77
N ASP A 357 -1.54 23.98 -5.75
CA ASP A 357 -2.56 24.66 -6.52
C ASP A 357 -1.99 24.96 -7.92
N ILE A 358 -2.52 24.29 -8.94
CA ILE A 358 -2.02 24.43 -10.31
C ILE A 358 -2.35 25.78 -10.95
N SER A 359 -3.25 26.56 -10.34
CA SER A 359 -3.55 27.93 -10.76
C SER A 359 -2.49 28.94 -10.35
N ARG A 360 -1.57 28.54 -9.45
CA ARG A 360 -0.52 29.41 -8.92
C ARG A 360 0.84 28.81 -9.29
N PRO A 361 1.51 29.31 -10.33
CA PRO A 361 2.84 28.85 -10.71
C PRO A 361 3.79 28.88 -9.53
N GLN A 362 4.35 27.70 -9.20
CA GLN A 362 5.32 27.51 -8.12
C GLN A 362 6.23 26.33 -8.44
N LEU A 363 7.40 26.29 -7.78
CA LEU A 363 8.29 25.14 -7.82
C LEU A 363 7.76 24.06 -6.89
N VAL A 364 7.58 22.85 -7.41
CA VAL A 364 7.09 21.71 -6.63
C VAL A 364 8.26 20.95 -6.03
N THR A 365 8.25 20.77 -4.71
CA THR A 365 9.16 19.89 -3.98
C THR A 365 8.62 18.47 -3.97
N ILE A 366 9.50 17.48 -4.14
CA ILE A 366 9.13 16.05 -4.11
C ILE A 366 9.13 15.55 -2.67
N GLY A 367 8.16 14.72 -2.32
CA GLY A 367 7.96 14.13 -1.01
C GLY A 367 9.15 13.28 -0.57
N VAL A 368 9.84 13.78 0.44
CA VAL A 368 10.82 13.07 1.26
C VAL A 368 10.11 11.92 1.99
N TRP A 369 10.79 10.79 2.23
CA TRP A 369 10.19 9.68 3.00
C TRP A 369 9.61 10.17 4.33
N PRO A 370 8.38 9.77 4.69
CA PRO A 370 7.73 10.28 5.89
C PRO A 370 8.53 9.90 7.15
N PRO A 371 8.55 10.75 8.19
CA PRO A 371 9.37 10.51 9.39
C PRO A 371 9.16 9.13 10.02
N ILE A 372 7.93 8.60 9.98
CA ILE A 372 7.61 7.27 10.51
C ILE A 372 8.38 6.14 9.81
N ILE A 373 8.58 6.22 8.49
CA ILE A 373 9.34 5.23 7.73
C ILE A 373 10.85 5.42 7.93
N LYS A 374 11.31 6.66 8.08
CA LYS A 374 12.70 6.95 8.49
C LYS A 374 13.02 6.35 9.85
N VAL A 375 12.11 6.47 10.82
CA VAL A 375 12.25 5.86 12.15
C VAL A 375 12.24 4.33 12.05
N HIS A 376 11.37 3.74 11.22
CA HIS A 376 11.40 2.29 10.95
C HIS A 376 12.78 1.83 10.48
N GLY A 377 13.33 2.46 9.44
CA GLY A 377 14.64 2.11 8.90
C GLY A 377 15.76 2.32 9.93
N SER A 378 15.72 3.43 10.67
CA SER A 378 16.69 3.75 11.72
C SER A 378 16.70 2.73 12.85
N LEU A 379 15.51 2.32 13.33
CA LEU A 379 15.39 1.29 14.36
C LEU A 379 15.89 -0.07 13.88
N MET A 380 15.64 -0.44 12.61
CA MET A 380 16.16 -1.69 12.04
C MET A 380 17.69 -1.68 11.96
N LEU A 381 18.30 -0.56 11.53
CA LEU A 381 19.76 -0.43 11.53
C LEU A 381 20.34 -0.53 12.94
N ILE A 382 19.77 0.20 13.90
CA ILE A 382 20.20 0.13 15.30
C ILE A 382 20.07 -1.30 15.83
N ALA A 383 18.92 -1.95 15.65
CA ALA A 383 18.67 -3.30 16.14
C ALA A 383 19.67 -4.33 15.57
N TRP A 384 19.90 -4.32 14.26
CA TRP A 384 20.64 -5.39 13.59
C TRP A 384 22.12 -5.12 13.37
N MET A 385 22.56 -3.85 13.41
CA MET A 385 23.98 -3.48 13.31
C MET A 385 24.65 -3.26 14.67
N THR A 386 23.86 -3.00 15.73
CA THR A 386 24.41 -2.77 17.08
C THR A 386 23.97 -3.85 18.06
N THR A 387 22.73 -3.82 18.55
CA THR A 387 22.31 -4.66 19.68
C THR A 387 22.31 -6.15 19.32
N GLY A 388 21.93 -6.49 18.09
CA GLY A 388 21.98 -7.86 17.56
C GLY A 388 23.41 -8.36 17.41
N SER A 389 24.28 -7.60 16.74
CA SER A 389 25.69 -7.96 16.57
C SER A 389 26.44 -8.06 17.91
N LEU A 390 26.19 -7.11 18.82
CA LEU A 390 26.73 -7.11 20.17
C LEU A 390 26.30 -8.36 20.95
N GLY A 391 25.01 -8.71 20.94
CA GLY A 391 24.56 -9.88 21.70
C GLY A 391 25.11 -11.21 21.16
N MET A 392 25.32 -11.32 19.83
CA MET A 392 26.00 -12.49 19.26
C MET A 392 27.48 -12.53 19.66
N MET A 393 28.17 -11.39 19.65
CA MET A 393 29.56 -11.30 20.10
C MET A 393 29.71 -11.65 21.59
N VAL A 394 28.83 -11.14 22.45
CA VAL A 394 28.83 -11.43 23.89
C VAL A 394 28.68 -12.93 24.15
N ALA A 395 27.75 -13.58 23.44
CA ALA A 395 27.51 -15.02 23.62
C ALA A 395 28.68 -15.90 23.16
N ARG A 396 29.41 -15.48 22.12
CA ARG A 396 30.48 -16.28 21.50
C ARG A 396 31.86 -15.99 22.08
N TYR A 397 32.24 -14.72 22.21
CA TYR A 397 33.62 -14.31 22.54
C TYR A 397 33.77 -13.89 24.00
N LEU A 398 32.76 -13.22 24.60
CA LEU A 398 32.87 -12.71 25.98
C LEU A 398 32.48 -13.73 27.07
N LYS A 399 32.03 -14.91 26.67
CA LYS A 399 31.67 -16.01 27.59
C LYS A 399 32.87 -16.51 28.40
N GLY A 400 34.08 -16.46 27.85
CA GLY A 400 35.32 -16.86 28.53
C GLY A 400 35.84 -15.80 29.51
N LEU A 401 35.76 -14.52 29.13
CA LEU A 401 36.32 -13.39 29.87
C LEU A 401 35.51 -13.02 31.13
N ALA A 402 34.19 -13.22 31.11
CA ALA A 402 33.31 -12.94 32.25
C ALA A 402 32.95 -14.19 33.06
N LYS A 403 33.59 -15.33 32.78
CA LYS A 403 33.31 -16.60 33.47
C LYS A 403 33.81 -16.51 34.91
N GLY A 404 32.92 -16.64 35.89
CA GLY A 404 33.21 -16.48 37.32
C GLY A 404 32.88 -15.09 37.88
N GLN A 405 32.54 -14.10 37.04
CA GLN A 405 31.92 -12.87 37.49
C GLN A 405 30.40 -13.08 37.55
N ASN A 406 29.89 -13.22 38.78
CA ASN A 406 28.49 -13.50 39.03
C ASN A 406 27.77 -12.23 39.49
N LEU A 407 26.67 -11.89 38.82
CA LEU A 407 25.73 -10.87 39.26
C LEU A 407 24.37 -11.54 39.45
N TRP A 408 23.79 -11.43 40.64
CA TRP A 408 22.53 -12.11 41.01
C TRP A 408 22.52 -13.63 40.74
N GLY A 409 23.65 -14.30 41.01
CA GLY A 409 23.77 -15.76 40.85
C GLY A 409 23.79 -16.25 39.40
N LYS A 410 23.99 -15.35 38.42
CA LYS A 410 24.16 -15.68 36.99
C LYS A 410 25.44 -15.05 36.47
N ASP A 411 26.03 -15.68 35.45
CA ASP A 411 27.18 -15.12 34.76
C ASP A 411 26.82 -13.77 34.11
N VAL A 412 27.70 -12.76 34.24
CA VAL A 412 27.48 -11.43 33.67
C VAL A 412 27.27 -11.46 32.15
N TRP A 413 28.04 -12.26 31.40
CA TRP A 413 27.88 -12.37 29.94
C TRP A 413 26.46 -12.80 29.56
N PHE A 414 25.84 -13.67 30.37
CA PHE A 414 24.50 -14.18 30.10
C PHE A 414 23.45 -13.10 30.33
N LEU A 415 23.60 -12.30 31.39
CA LEU A 415 22.73 -11.14 31.64
C LEU A 415 22.82 -10.12 30.51
N VAL A 416 24.04 -9.76 30.11
CA VAL A 416 24.28 -8.80 29.02
C VAL A 416 23.67 -9.32 27.71
N HIS A 417 23.91 -10.58 27.36
CA HIS A 417 23.33 -11.21 26.17
C HIS A 417 21.79 -11.13 26.17
N VAL A 418 21.15 -11.52 27.27
CA VAL A 418 19.68 -11.48 27.38
C VAL A 418 19.16 -10.05 27.26
N ALA A 419 19.82 -9.07 27.88
CA ALA A 419 19.41 -7.68 27.84
C ALA A 419 19.47 -7.10 26.40
N VAL A 420 20.61 -7.24 25.71
CA VAL A 420 20.77 -6.68 24.36
C VAL A 420 19.95 -7.43 23.31
N MET A 421 19.75 -8.74 23.46
CA MET A 421 18.85 -9.51 22.59
C MET A 421 17.39 -9.14 22.79
N SER A 422 16.97 -8.90 24.04
CA SER A 422 15.62 -8.41 24.33
C SER A 422 15.38 -7.04 23.69
N LEU A 423 16.37 -6.13 23.79
CA LEU A 423 16.29 -4.82 23.13
C LEU A 423 16.19 -4.95 21.60
N THR A 424 16.94 -5.89 21.00
CA THR A 424 16.87 -6.16 19.56
C THR A 424 15.47 -6.60 19.13
N VAL A 425 14.85 -7.53 19.86
CA VAL A 425 13.48 -8.02 19.57
C VAL A 425 12.46 -6.90 19.74
N VAL A 426 12.55 -6.11 20.81
CA VAL A 426 11.63 -4.98 21.06
C VAL A 426 11.76 -3.91 19.98
N ALA A 427 12.99 -3.52 19.61
CA ALA A 427 13.23 -2.55 18.55
C ALA A 427 12.70 -3.04 17.20
N THR A 428 12.92 -4.32 16.88
CA THR A 428 12.39 -4.96 15.66
C THR A 428 10.86 -4.92 15.66
N ALA A 429 10.21 -5.27 16.78
CA ALA A 429 8.75 -5.26 16.94
C ALA A 429 8.16 -3.85 16.75
N ILE A 430 8.74 -2.84 17.39
CA ILE A 430 8.30 -1.45 17.24
C ILE A 430 8.46 -1.01 15.78
N ALA A 431 9.63 -1.23 15.19
CA ALA A 431 9.90 -0.84 13.81
C ALA A 431 8.89 -1.48 12.83
N PHE A 432 8.60 -2.77 12.99
CA PHE A 432 7.60 -3.47 12.19
C PHE A 432 6.19 -2.88 12.35
N ILE A 433 5.77 -2.56 13.58
CA ILE A 433 4.48 -1.91 13.82
C ILE A 433 4.41 -0.54 13.14
N LEU A 434 5.50 0.25 13.17
CA LEU A 434 5.55 1.55 12.50
C LEU A 434 5.32 1.44 10.99
N SER A 435 5.97 0.49 10.30
CA SER A 435 5.79 0.33 8.85
C SER A 435 4.37 -0.12 8.49
N PHE A 436 3.81 -1.10 9.18
CA PHE A 436 2.44 -1.58 8.92
C PHE A 436 1.36 -0.57 9.31
N SER A 437 1.55 0.18 10.41
CA SER A 437 0.61 1.25 10.80
C SER A 437 0.60 2.41 9.81
N TYR A 438 1.75 2.72 9.21
CA TYR A 438 1.82 3.68 8.12
C TYR A 438 1.16 3.12 6.85
N ALA A 439 1.63 1.99 6.34
CA ALA A 439 1.17 1.44 5.07
C ALA A 439 -0.33 1.10 5.09
N LYS A 440 -0.85 0.63 6.24
CA LYS A 440 -2.22 0.11 6.43
C LYS A 440 -2.61 -0.99 5.44
N ASP A 441 -1.62 -1.58 4.79
CA ASP A 441 -1.77 -2.48 3.65
C ASP A 441 -0.44 -3.20 3.43
N TRP A 442 -0.43 -4.21 2.55
CA TRP A 442 0.77 -4.88 2.11
C TRP A 442 1.55 -4.00 1.11
N SER A 443 2.78 -3.64 1.45
CA SER A 443 3.63 -2.81 0.58
C SER A 443 4.24 -3.56 -0.61
N GLY A 444 4.15 -4.90 -0.65
CA GLY A 444 4.75 -5.71 -1.71
C GLY A 444 6.28 -5.79 -1.63
N GLY A 445 6.89 -6.55 -2.54
CA GLY A 445 8.34 -6.62 -2.70
C GLY A 445 9.09 -7.55 -1.74
N ALA A 446 10.37 -7.78 -2.05
CA ALA A 446 11.22 -8.69 -1.29
C ALA A 446 11.49 -8.21 0.15
N HIS A 447 11.63 -6.90 0.36
CA HIS A 447 11.89 -6.30 1.67
C HIS A 447 10.84 -6.70 2.71
N SER A 448 9.56 -6.56 2.38
CA SER A 448 8.45 -6.86 3.29
C SER A 448 8.36 -8.35 3.63
N VAL A 449 8.62 -9.23 2.66
CA VAL A 449 8.67 -10.68 2.89
C VAL A 449 9.82 -11.05 3.83
N LEU A 450 11.02 -10.55 3.56
CA LEU A 450 12.19 -10.79 4.40
C LEU A 450 11.98 -10.24 5.82
N GLY A 451 11.42 -9.03 5.95
CA GLY A 451 11.09 -8.42 7.25
C GLY A 451 10.09 -9.25 8.07
N CYS A 452 9.06 -9.81 7.45
CA CYS A 452 8.12 -10.72 8.12
C CYS A 452 8.80 -12.00 8.62
N LEU A 453 9.68 -12.61 7.80
CA LEU A 453 10.43 -13.79 8.21
C LEU A 453 11.36 -13.50 9.39
N VAL A 454 12.09 -12.37 9.33
CA VAL A 454 12.94 -11.89 10.43
C VAL A 454 12.12 -11.69 11.70
N MET A 455 10.94 -11.09 11.60
CA MET A 455 10.06 -10.86 12.74
C MET A 455 9.62 -12.17 13.40
N ILE A 456 9.09 -13.10 12.63
CA ILE A 456 8.59 -14.40 13.11
C ILE A 456 9.72 -15.15 13.83
N MET A 457 10.88 -15.26 13.19
CA MET A 457 12.02 -15.98 13.76
C MET A 457 12.60 -15.26 14.99
N SER A 458 12.62 -13.93 15.01
CA SER A 458 13.04 -13.13 16.17
C SER A 458 12.14 -13.33 17.39
N PHE A 459 10.83 -13.52 17.19
CA PHE A 459 9.90 -13.87 18.28
C PHE A 459 10.04 -15.32 18.74
N LEU A 460 10.28 -16.25 17.82
CA LEU A 460 10.54 -17.65 18.17
C LEU A 460 11.79 -17.80 19.04
N GLN A 461 12.75 -16.89 18.90
CA GLN A 461 14.06 -17.06 19.53
C GLN A 461 14.07 -16.94 21.06
N PRO A 462 13.39 -15.97 21.70
CA PRO A 462 13.14 -15.96 23.13
C PRO A 462 12.28 -17.14 23.61
N ILE A 463 11.31 -17.59 22.82
CA ILE A 463 10.47 -18.75 23.16
C ILE A 463 11.33 -20.00 23.29
N LEU A 464 12.20 -20.25 22.31
CA LEU A 464 13.16 -21.34 22.36
C LEU A 464 14.11 -21.18 23.56
N ALA A 465 14.54 -19.96 23.88
CA ALA A 465 15.40 -19.68 25.03
C ALA A 465 14.73 -20.00 26.39
N MET A 466 13.40 -19.87 26.50
CA MET A 466 12.65 -20.27 27.71
C MET A 466 12.60 -21.79 27.88
N LEU A 467 12.65 -22.55 26.78
CA LEU A 467 12.68 -24.03 26.79
C LEU A 467 14.08 -24.60 27.07
N ARG A 468 15.04 -23.74 27.46
CA ARG A 468 16.43 -24.13 27.72
C ARG A 468 16.53 -25.09 28.90
N CYS A 469 16.93 -26.34 28.62
CA CYS A 469 17.20 -27.36 29.64
C CYS A 469 18.40 -27.00 30.54
N GLY A 470 18.56 -27.68 31.68
CA GLY A 470 19.71 -27.53 32.58
C GLY A 470 21.07 -27.82 31.90
N PRO A 471 22.20 -27.34 32.46
CA PRO A 471 23.52 -27.46 31.85
C PRO A 471 24.01 -28.91 31.66
N GLN A 472 23.55 -29.86 32.48
CA GLN A 472 23.92 -31.29 32.42
C GLN A 472 22.86 -32.17 31.74
N HIS A 473 21.83 -31.58 31.12
CA HIS A 473 20.72 -32.34 30.53
C HIS A 473 21.08 -32.91 29.14
N ALA A 474 20.71 -34.16 28.84
CA ALA A 474 21.07 -34.83 27.59
C ALA A 474 20.60 -34.08 26.32
N LEU A 475 19.42 -33.45 26.36
CA LEU A 475 18.89 -32.66 25.23
C LEU A 475 19.52 -31.25 25.09
N ARG A 476 20.49 -30.90 25.93
CA ARG A 476 21.08 -29.54 25.91
C ARG A 476 21.83 -29.25 24.60
N PHE A 477 22.40 -30.26 23.96
CA PHE A 477 23.04 -30.09 22.65
C PHE A 477 22.04 -29.63 21.58
N LEU A 478 20.83 -30.22 21.57
CA LEU A 478 19.77 -29.90 20.61
C LEU A 478 19.34 -28.44 20.78
N PHE A 479 19.12 -28.01 22.02
CA PHE A 479 18.83 -26.60 22.31
C PHE A 479 19.94 -25.67 21.79
N ASN A 480 21.21 -25.96 22.09
CA ASN A 480 22.32 -25.10 21.69
C ASN A 480 22.42 -24.98 20.17
N TRP A 481 22.26 -26.08 19.43
CA TRP A 481 22.28 -26.08 17.96
C TRP A 481 21.09 -25.36 17.36
N THR A 482 19.86 -25.66 17.80
CA THR A 482 18.65 -25.00 17.28
C THR A 482 18.67 -23.50 17.56
N HIS A 483 19.07 -23.09 18.78
CA HIS A 483 19.17 -21.68 19.12
C HIS A 483 20.27 -20.98 18.29
N ALA A 484 21.46 -21.57 18.16
CA ALA A 484 22.52 -20.97 17.35
C ALA A 484 22.16 -20.90 15.86
N LEU A 485 21.59 -21.95 15.29
CA LEU A 485 21.20 -22.00 13.88
C LEU A 485 20.11 -20.97 13.57
N ASN A 486 19.07 -20.89 14.40
CA ASN A 486 18.01 -19.88 14.22
C ASN A 486 18.60 -18.46 14.28
N ALA A 487 19.54 -18.18 15.20
CA ALA A 487 20.19 -16.87 15.29
C ALA A 487 20.96 -16.50 14.01
N VAL A 488 21.71 -17.46 13.43
CA VAL A 488 22.45 -17.24 12.17
C VAL A 488 21.50 -16.97 11.01
N VAL A 489 20.42 -17.76 10.88
CA VAL A 489 19.42 -17.57 9.82
C VAL A 489 18.77 -16.19 9.95
N ILE A 490 18.36 -15.80 11.16
CA ILE A 490 17.77 -14.48 11.42
C ILE A 490 18.72 -13.37 11.01
N LYS A 491 20.00 -13.42 11.43
CA LYS A 491 20.98 -12.39 11.09
C LYS A 491 21.16 -12.25 9.58
N THR A 492 21.26 -13.36 8.86
CA THR A 492 21.40 -13.34 7.39
C THR A 492 20.18 -12.71 6.72
N LEU A 493 18.97 -13.11 7.14
CA LEU A 493 17.72 -12.53 6.61
C LEU A 493 17.59 -11.06 6.97
N ALA A 494 18.02 -10.64 8.17
CA ALA A 494 18.00 -9.24 8.59
C ALA A 494 18.94 -8.37 7.76
N VAL A 495 20.14 -8.87 7.43
CA VAL A 495 21.06 -8.18 6.51
C VAL A 495 20.41 -8.02 5.13
N ALA A 496 19.84 -9.10 4.57
CA ALA A 496 19.14 -9.03 3.28
C ALA A 496 17.93 -8.06 3.31
N ALA A 497 17.13 -8.09 4.38
CA ALA A 497 16.02 -7.16 4.58
C ALA A 497 16.51 -5.72 4.66
N THR A 498 17.63 -5.47 5.34
CA THR A 498 18.18 -4.11 5.47
C THR A 498 18.76 -3.61 4.16
N CYS A 499 19.47 -4.46 3.39
CA CYS A 499 19.95 -4.11 2.05
C CYS A 499 18.82 -3.74 1.10
N THR A 500 17.78 -4.58 1.03
CA THR A 500 16.60 -4.30 0.20
C THR A 500 15.84 -3.07 0.67
N GLY A 501 15.81 -2.78 1.98
CA GLY A 501 15.24 -1.55 2.53
C GLY A 501 16.04 -0.30 2.14
N LEU A 502 17.36 -0.35 2.19
CA LEU A 502 18.23 0.76 1.78
C LEU A 502 18.13 1.04 0.27
N MET A 503 17.97 0.00 -0.56
CA MET A 503 17.71 0.17 -2.00
C MET A 503 16.41 0.91 -2.30
N LEU A 504 15.39 0.80 -1.43
CA LEU A 504 14.14 1.55 -1.57
C LEU A 504 14.30 3.02 -1.16
N ILE A 505 15.19 3.30 -0.21
CA ILE A 505 15.40 4.65 0.34
C ILE A 505 16.39 5.45 -0.51
N ASP A 506 17.39 4.79 -1.10
CA ASP A 506 18.43 5.44 -1.88
C ASP A 506 17.97 5.78 -3.30
N SER A 507 17.50 7.02 -3.49
CA SER A 507 17.15 7.58 -4.79
C SER A 507 18.35 8.14 -5.57
N THR A 508 19.57 8.04 -5.03
CA THR A 508 20.76 8.56 -5.71
C THR A 508 21.21 7.60 -6.82
N PRO A 509 21.67 8.14 -7.98
CA PRO A 509 22.19 7.30 -9.06
C PRO A 509 23.38 6.41 -8.63
N GLU A 510 24.14 6.85 -7.63
CA GLU A 510 25.32 6.13 -7.17
C GLU A 510 25.01 4.99 -6.18
N GLN A 511 23.79 4.92 -5.65
CA GLN A 511 23.38 4.02 -4.59
C GLN A 511 24.43 3.93 -3.46
N TRP A 512 24.81 5.06 -2.88
CA TRP A 512 25.90 5.08 -1.91
C TRP A 512 25.53 4.38 -0.59
N LEU A 513 24.25 4.32 -0.20
CA LEU A 513 23.81 3.65 1.02
C LEU A 513 24.09 2.15 0.98
N ILE A 514 23.83 1.50 -0.16
CA ILE A 514 24.12 0.07 -0.29
C ILE A 514 25.63 -0.20 -0.31
N LYS A 515 26.44 0.70 -0.88
CA LYS A 515 27.91 0.58 -0.85
C LYS A 515 28.45 0.66 0.58
N VAL A 516 27.94 1.59 1.39
CA VAL A 516 28.29 1.71 2.82
C VAL A 516 27.85 0.46 3.60
N MET A 517 26.66 -0.06 3.33
CA MET A 517 26.20 -1.33 3.92
C MET A 517 27.07 -2.51 3.51
N GLY A 518 27.52 -2.58 2.25
CA GLY A 518 28.49 -3.58 1.79
C GLY A 518 29.82 -3.49 2.55
N GLY A 519 30.30 -2.27 2.80
CA GLY A 519 31.47 -2.02 3.65
C GLY A 519 31.28 -2.52 5.08
N PHE A 520 30.12 -2.27 5.69
CA PHE A 520 29.77 -2.80 7.01
C PHE A 520 29.77 -4.34 7.05
N ILE A 521 29.18 -4.99 6.05
CA ILE A 521 29.19 -6.47 5.96
C ILE A 521 30.63 -6.99 5.88
N GLY A 522 31.47 -6.35 5.06
CA GLY A 522 32.90 -6.67 4.97
C GLY A 522 33.64 -6.46 6.29
N TRP A 523 33.32 -5.38 7.01
CA TRP A 523 33.87 -5.11 8.35
C TRP A 523 33.47 -6.16 9.37
N GLU A 524 32.18 -6.53 9.45
CA GLU A 524 31.73 -7.58 10.36
C GLU A 524 32.39 -8.93 10.06
N ALA A 525 32.46 -9.30 8.77
CA ALA A 525 33.12 -10.54 8.34
C ALA A 525 34.61 -10.56 8.71
N PHE A 526 35.33 -9.45 8.47
CA PHE A 526 36.74 -9.32 8.81
C PHE A 526 36.97 -9.50 10.31
N PHE A 527 36.20 -8.82 11.17
CA PHE A 527 36.36 -8.95 12.62
C PHE A 527 35.94 -10.31 13.16
N TYR A 528 34.91 -10.95 12.60
CA TYR A 528 34.58 -12.33 13.00
C TYR A 528 35.68 -13.31 12.64
N ILE A 529 36.29 -13.19 11.46
CA ILE A 529 37.44 -14.02 11.08
C ILE A 529 38.61 -13.75 12.02
N LEU A 530 38.93 -12.48 12.28
CA LEU A 530 40.06 -12.09 13.12
C LEU A 530 39.88 -12.55 14.57
N LEU A 531 38.69 -12.39 15.16
CA LEU A 531 38.37 -12.89 16.50
C LEU A 531 38.40 -14.43 16.55
N GLU A 532 37.95 -15.13 15.50
CA GLU A 532 38.01 -16.59 15.45
C GLU A 532 39.45 -17.10 15.35
N VAL A 533 40.30 -16.46 14.53
CA VAL A 533 41.74 -16.76 14.45
C VAL A 533 42.41 -16.49 15.79
N HIS A 534 42.10 -15.35 16.43
CA HIS A 534 42.65 -15.00 17.73
C HIS A 534 42.24 -16.02 18.81
N LEU A 535 40.96 -16.39 18.90
CA LEU A 535 40.48 -17.42 19.82
C LEU A 535 41.25 -18.74 19.64
N LYS A 536 41.42 -19.21 18.39
CA LYS A 536 42.12 -20.46 18.10
C LYS A 536 43.62 -20.39 18.45
N TRP A 537 44.25 -19.24 18.21
CA TRP A 537 45.65 -19.03 18.58
C TRP A 537 45.83 -19.03 20.11
N THR A 538 44.99 -18.30 20.83
CA THR A 538 45.05 -18.22 22.29
C THR A 538 44.83 -19.57 22.96
N VAL A 539 43.95 -20.43 22.41
CA VAL A 539 43.75 -21.81 22.92
C VAL A 539 44.98 -22.70 22.71
N ASN A 540 45.76 -22.49 21.63
CA ASN A 540 46.94 -23.31 21.32
C ASN A 540 48.21 -22.88 22.07
N THR A 541 48.22 -21.74 22.76
CA THR A 541 49.40 -21.20 23.44
C THR A 541 49.24 -21.32 24.95
N THR A 542 49.82 -22.36 25.57
CA THR A 542 49.78 -22.54 27.04
C THR A 542 50.84 -21.71 27.77
N ASP A 543 50.37 -21.03 28.83
CA ASP A 543 51.04 -20.39 29.96
C ASP A 543 52.10 -19.29 29.74
N THR A 544 51.68 -18.07 30.11
CA THR A 544 52.41 -16.86 30.63
C THR A 544 51.80 -15.54 30.11
N LEU A 545 50.86 -15.58 29.18
CA LEU A 545 50.34 -14.39 28.48
C LEU A 545 48.88 -14.02 28.82
N GLU A 546 48.36 -14.39 30.00
CA GLU A 546 46.93 -14.22 30.33
C GLU A 546 46.49 -12.74 30.49
N SER A 547 47.42 -11.85 30.86
CA SER A 547 47.14 -10.41 30.99
C SER A 547 47.16 -9.69 29.65
N THR A 548 48.09 -10.05 28.75
CA THR A 548 48.23 -9.41 27.43
C THR A 548 47.11 -9.85 26.50
N THR A 549 46.66 -11.11 26.54
CA THR A 549 45.55 -11.61 25.73
C THR A 549 44.21 -10.95 26.09
N LYS A 550 43.93 -10.75 27.38
CA LYS A 550 42.74 -9.98 27.85
C LYS A 550 42.73 -8.54 27.31
N SER A 551 43.90 -7.90 27.24
CA SER A 551 44.02 -6.54 26.67
C SER A 551 43.75 -6.51 25.16
N VAL A 552 44.21 -7.53 24.43
CA VAL A 552 43.96 -7.68 22.99
C VAL A 552 42.49 -7.96 22.70
N ASP A 553 41.83 -8.84 23.46
CA ASP A 553 40.39 -9.12 23.30
C ASP A 553 39.53 -7.87 23.46
N VAL A 554 39.80 -7.07 24.51
CA VAL A 554 39.07 -5.82 24.76
C VAL A 554 39.33 -4.81 23.65
N LEU A 555 40.57 -4.70 23.15
CA LEU A 555 40.92 -3.81 22.06
C LEU A 555 40.21 -4.19 20.75
N LEU A 556 40.22 -5.47 20.37
CA LEU A 556 39.55 -5.97 19.17
C LEU A 556 38.04 -5.73 19.22
N MET A 557 37.45 -5.95 20.39
CA MET A 557 36.03 -5.70 20.63
C MET A 557 35.70 -4.20 20.55
N ALA A 558 36.54 -3.34 21.15
CA ALA A 558 36.38 -1.89 21.05
C ALA A 558 36.48 -1.39 19.62
N LEU A 559 37.48 -1.86 18.86
CA LEU A 559 37.65 -1.52 17.45
C LEU A 559 36.44 -1.95 16.62
N PHE A 560 35.95 -3.18 16.81
CA PHE A 560 34.75 -3.67 16.15
C PHE A 560 33.56 -2.71 16.34
N PHE A 561 33.29 -2.31 17.59
CA PHE A 561 32.16 -1.43 17.89
C PHE A 561 32.34 0.00 17.37
N VAL A 562 33.56 0.54 17.41
CA VAL A 562 33.84 1.87 16.85
C VAL A 562 33.58 1.86 15.34
N GLY A 563 34.01 0.82 14.63
CA GLY A 563 33.72 0.66 13.21
C GLY A 563 32.23 0.49 12.93
N ASN A 564 31.53 -0.39 13.66
CA ASN A 564 30.09 -0.56 13.54
C ASN A 564 29.32 0.75 13.75
N LEU A 565 29.73 1.55 14.74
CA LEU A 565 29.12 2.84 15.02
C LEU A 565 29.35 3.84 13.88
N ALA A 566 30.56 3.87 13.29
CA ALA A 566 30.85 4.75 12.15
C ALA A 566 29.96 4.42 10.94
N PHE A 567 29.82 3.13 10.59
CA PHE A 567 28.92 2.69 9.52
C PHE A 567 27.46 3.00 9.85
N LEU A 568 27.01 2.73 11.08
CA LEU A 568 25.66 3.04 11.51
C LEU A 568 25.35 4.53 11.38
N VAL A 569 26.23 5.41 11.87
CA VAL A 569 26.03 6.86 11.81
C VAL A 569 25.95 7.32 10.35
N ALA A 570 26.81 6.83 9.48
CA ALA A 570 26.76 7.15 8.05
C ALA A 570 25.41 6.77 7.42
N LEU A 571 24.92 5.56 7.69
CA LEU A 571 23.61 5.10 7.18
C LEU A 571 22.43 5.86 7.80
N LEU A 572 22.48 6.21 9.09
CA LEU A 572 21.44 7.01 9.75
C LEU A 572 21.37 8.43 9.20
N VAL A 573 22.53 9.07 8.95
CA VAL A 573 22.60 10.37 8.26
C VAL A 573 22.01 10.25 6.87
N GLY A 574 22.32 9.16 6.18
CA GLY A 574 21.74 8.81 4.89
C GLY A 574 20.21 8.79 4.90
N ILE A 575 19.60 7.97 5.77
CA ILE A 575 18.14 7.93 5.95
C ILE A 575 17.56 9.30 6.33
N GLY A 576 18.31 10.10 7.09
CA GLY A 576 17.90 11.45 7.46
C GLY A 576 17.73 12.39 6.27
N ILE A 577 18.64 12.29 5.29
CA ILE A 577 18.68 13.14 4.09
C ILE A 577 17.75 12.63 2.98
N SER A 578 17.51 11.31 2.90
CA SER A 578 16.63 10.66 1.91
C SER A 578 15.15 10.99 2.03
#